data_AF-A0A0F5J888-F1
#
_entry.id   AF-A0A0F5J888-F1
#
_cell.length_a   1.000
_cell.length_b   1.000
_cell.length_c   1.000
_cell.angle_alpha   90.00
_cell.angle_beta   90.00
_cell.angle_gamma   90.00
#
_symmetry.space_group_name_H-M   'P 1'
#
loop_
_entity.id
_entity.type
_entity.pdbx_description
1 polymer ?
#
loop_
_entity_poly.entity_id
_entity_poly.type
_entity_poly.pdbx_seq_one_letter_code
_entity_poly.pdbx_strand_id
1 'polypeptide(L)'
;MACSLIKGQLYEADTTEIKVLFPHLEQNPFILPLACCSIDNIAVLYDKIKHISDDQKKEYALLWEKWSQSDAPIRIINKENAIQEVEEDYFDESILSNCTNEFRNVARVIGETLYDSNFLIGDSFLHIRVIDLIARKKLSAQENEKFTQEIATSNLSDKNKIVINGVNVTELRFFSIKKL
;
A
#
# COMPACT_ATOMS: atom_id res chain seq x y z
N MET A 1 10.73 -10.03 -7.43
CA MET A 1 10.47 -11.42 -7.82
C MET A 1 8.97 -11.60 -8.02
N ALA A 2 8.57 -12.28 -9.08
CA ALA A 2 7.19 -12.71 -9.31
C ALA A 2 7.13 -14.24 -9.27
N CYS A 3 6.11 -14.80 -8.62
CA CYS A 3 5.96 -16.25 -8.47
C CYS A 3 4.60 -16.71 -9.01
N SER A 4 4.55 -17.92 -9.56
CA SER A 4 3.31 -18.51 -10.07
C SER A 4 3.28 -20.03 -9.90
N LEU A 5 2.06 -20.57 -9.69
CA LEU A 5 1.79 -22.00 -9.65
C LEU A 5 1.27 -22.46 -11.02
N ILE A 6 2.06 -23.24 -11.74
CA ILE A 6 1.72 -23.74 -13.08
C ILE A 6 1.71 -25.26 -13.02
N LYS A 7 0.55 -25.87 -13.25
CA LYS A 7 0.36 -27.35 -13.26
C LYS A 7 0.92 -28.03 -12.00
N GLY A 8 0.75 -27.39 -10.83
CA GLY A 8 1.21 -27.94 -9.54
C GLY A 8 2.70 -27.72 -9.23
N GLN A 9 3.43 -26.99 -10.08
CA GLN A 9 4.81 -26.62 -9.84
C GLN A 9 4.95 -25.11 -9.66
N LEU A 10 5.85 -24.72 -8.75
CA LEU A 10 6.12 -23.33 -8.45
C LEU A 10 7.28 -22.82 -9.31
N TYR A 11 7.09 -21.63 -9.86
CA TYR A 11 8.06 -20.93 -10.68
C TYR A 11 8.25 -19.52 -10.16
N GLU A 12 9.46 -19.00 -10.28
CA GLU A 12 9.81 -17.62 -9.97
C GLU A 12 10.51 -16.96 -11.15
N ALA A 13 10.37 -15.66 -11.27
CA ALA A 13 11.14 -14.83 -12.20
C ALA A 13 11.68 -13.60 -11.48
N ASP A 14 12.95 -13.28 -11.74
CA ASP A 14 13.51 -12.02 -11.30
C ASP A 14 12.96 -10.89 -12.16
N THR A 15 12.33 -9.93 -11.48
CA THR A 15 11.62 -8.81 -12.08
C THR A 15 12.42 -7.51 -12.04
N THR A 16 13.63 -7.53 -11.49
CA THR A 16 14.47 -6.33 -11.30
C THR A 16 14.88 -5.67 -12.62
N GLU A 17 14.99 -6.43 -13.70
CA GLU A 17 15.38 -5.93 -15.02
C GLU A 17 14.20 -5.54 -15.93
N ILE A 18 12.95 -5.61 -15.45
CA ILE A 18 11.79 -5.22 -16.25
C ILE A 18 11.74 -3.69 -16.34
N LYS A 19 11.71 -3.16 -17.56
CA LYS A 19 11.40 -1.75 -17.81
C LYS A 19 9.91 -1.50 -17.60
N VAL A 20 9.62 -0.50 -16.79
CA VAL A 20 8.27 -0.10 -16.43
C VAL A 20 7.65 0.77 -17.53
N LEU A 21 6.33 0.75 -17.68
CA LEU A 21 5.64 1.70 -18.58
C LEU A 21 5.80 3.16 -18.12
N PHE A 22 6.18 3.37 -16.86
CA PHE A 22 6.22 4.67 -16.20
C PHE A 22 7.63 4.94 -15.62
N PRO A 23 8.54 5.59 -16.36
CA PRO A 23 9.96 5.71 -15.98
C PRO A 23 10.23 6.31 -14.59
N HIS A 24 9.30 7.09 -14.03
CA HIS A 24 9.39 7.61 -12.67
C HIS A 24 9.28 6.51 -11.59
N LEU A 25 8.73 5.34 -11.93
CA LEU A 25 8.70 4.16 -11.07
C LEU A 25 10.01 3.36 -11.12
N GLU A 26 10.94 3.65 -12.05
CA GLU A 26 12.28 3.01 -12.06
C GLU A 26 13.10 3.37 -10.82
N GLN A 27 12.78 4.50 -10.17
CA GLN A 27 13.42 4.94 -8.93
C GLN A 27 12.84 4.25 -7.67
N ASN A 28 11.71 3.54 -7.80
CA ASN A 28 11.07 2.84 -6.70
C ASN A 28 11.16 1.32 -6.95
N PRO A 29 12.21 0.63 -6.44
CA PRO A 29 12.53 -0.75 -6.80
C PRO A 29 11.51 -1.78 -6.26
N PHE A 30 10.47 -1.32 -5.56
CA PHE A 30 9.52 -2.17 -4.86
C PHE A 30 8.37 -2.56 -5.77
N ILE A 31 8.69 -3.54 -6.62
CA ILE A 31 7.76 -4.50 -7.22
C ILE A 31 6.77 -3.84 -8.17
N LEU A 32 7.13 -3.87 -9.44
CA LEU A 32 6.14 -3.80 -10.52
C LEU A 32 5.13 -4.92 -10.34
N PRO A 33 3.84 -4.62 -10.13
CA PRO A 33 2.84 -5.61 -10.43
C PRO A 33 3.04 -5.95 -11.90
N LEU A 34 3.26 -7.22 -12.24
CA LEU A 34 3.26 -7.65 -13.64
C LEU A 34 1.98 -7.17 -14.37
N ALA A 35 0.90 -6.97 -13.61
CA ALA A 35 -0.36 -6.36 -14.05
C ALA A 35 -0.20 -4.94 -14.64
N CYS A 36 0.90 -4.25 -14.39
CA CYS A 36 1.21 -2.90 -14.90
C CYS A 36 2.25 -2.90 -16.03
N CYS A 37 2.63 -4.07 -16.55
CA CYS A 37 3.58 -4.21 -17.65
C CYS A 37 2.85 -4.52 -18.97
N SER A 38 3.35 -4.00 -20.09
CA SER A 38 2.89 -4.46 -21.41
C SER A 38 3.28 -5.92 -21.63
N ILE A 39 2.57 -6.60 -22.52
CA ILE A 39 2.90 -7.99 -22.87
C ILE A 39 4.34 -8.11 -23.40
N ASP A 40 4.82 -7.12 -24.15
CA ASP A 40 6.19 -7.06 -24.67
C ASP A 40 7.22 -6.95 -23.54
N ASN A 41 6.94 -6.17 -22.49
CA ASN A 41 7.81 -6.05 -21.32
C ASN A 41 7.77 -7.29 -20.42
N ILE A 42 6.66 -8.04 -20.42
CA ILE A 42 6.58 -9.32 -19.71
C ILE A 42 7.32 -10.42 -20.48
N ALA A 43 7.32 -10.37 -21.82
CA ALA A 43 7.94 -11.38 -22.65
C ALA A 43 9.44 -11.57 -22.37
N VAL A 44 10.15 -10.51 -21.95
CA VAL A 44 11.58 -10.59 -21.57
C VAL A 44 11.83 -11.47 -20.34
N LEU A 45 10.79 -11.80 -19.57
CA LEU A 45 10.90 -12.68 -18.41
C LEU A 45 10.88 -14.16 -18.78
N TYR A 46 10.40 -14.55 -19.95
CA TYR A 46 10.21 -15.96 -20.29
C TYR A 46 11.50 -16.78 -20.09
N ASP A 47 12.64 -16.22 -20.50
CA ASP A 47 13.96 -16.86 -20.37
C ASP A 47 14.51 -16.84 -18.93
N LYS A 48 13.88 -16.06 -18.04
CA LYS A 48 14.26 -15.88 -16.64
C LYS A 48 13.36 -16.64 -15.67
N ILE A 49 12.28 -17.25 -16.17
CA ILE A 49 11.41 -18.11 -15.38
C ILE A 49 12.21 -19.34 -14.96
N LYS A 50 12.33 -19.54 -13.65
CA LYS A 50 13.03 -20.67 -13.05
C LYS A 50 12.06 -21.48 -12.21
N HIS A 51 12.20 -22.79 -12.27
CA HIS A 51 11.48 -23.68 -11.37
C HIS A 51 12.05 -23.53 -9.95
N ILE A 52 11.16 -23.35 -8.96
CA ILE A 52 11.56 -23.33 -7.55
C ILE A 52 11.83 -24.76 -7.11
N SER A 53 13.09 -25.05 -6.79
CA SER A 53 13.53 -26.38 -6.35
C SER A 53 12.89 -26.81 -5.03
N ASP A 54 12.89 -28.11 -4.73
CA ASP A 54 12.32 -28.61 -3.48
C ASP A 54 13.10 -28.13 -2.24
N ASP A 55 14.41 -27.88 -2.37
CA ASP A 55 15.21 -27.33 -1.27
C ASP A 55 14.86 -25.85 -1.03
N GLN A 56 14.69 -25.05 -2.09
CA GLN A 56 14.17 -23.67 -1.94
C GLN A 56 12.77 -23.67 -1.30
N LYS A 57 11.88 -24.61 -1.67
CA LYS A 57 10.56 -24.72 -1.03
C LYS A 57 10.68 -24.98 0.47
N LYS A 58 11.62 -25.84 0.90
CA LYS A 58 11.88 -26.09 2.33
C LYS A 58 12.41 -24.84 3.02
N GLU A 59 13.33 -24.10 2.39
CA GLU A 59 13.83 -22.82 2.93
C GLU A 59 12.70 -21.80 3.10
N TYR A 60 11.85 -21.64 2.09
CA TYR A 60 10.68 -20.76 2.16
C TYR A 60 9.67 -21.20 3.22
N ALA A 61 9.44 -22.51 3.39
CA ALA A 61 8.57 -23.04 4.42
C ALA A 61 9.11 -22.74 5.84
N LEU A 62 10.42 -22.89 6.06
CA LEU A 62 11.06 -22.54 7.33
C LEU A 62 11.01 -21.03 7.61
N LEU A 63 11.21 -20.21 6.57
CA LEU A 63 11.05 -18.75 6.69
C LEU A 63 9.60 -18.39 7.04
N TRP A 64 8.63 -18.99 6.36
CA TRP A 64 7.21 -18.80 6.66
C TRP A 64 6.89 -19.20 8.10
N GLU A 65 7.35 -20.37 8.54
CA GLU A 65 7.17 -20.85 9.91
C GLU A 65 7.73 -19.84 10.90
N LYS A 66 9.00 -19.41 10.73
CA LYS A 66 9.62 -18.38 11.58
C LYS A 66 8.76 -17.12 11.68
N TRP A 67 8.33 -16.56 10.55
CA TRP A 67 7.57 -15.30 10.55
C TRP A 67 6.13 -15.48 11.02
N SER A 68 5.54 -16.66 10.86
CA SER A 68 4.20 -16.97 11.35
C SER A 68 4.09 -17.01 12.87
N GLN A 69 5.22 -17.18 13.58
CA GLN A 69 5.27 -17.15 15.05
C GLN A 69 5.32 -15.74 15.66
N SER A 70 5.45 -14.69 14.85
CA SER A 70 5.48 -13.32 15.36
C SER A 70 4.12 -12.64 15.20
N ASP A 71 3.69 -11.98 16.27
CA ASP A 71 2.48 -11.17 16.35
C ASP A 71 2.68 -9.72 15.90
N ALA A 72 3.85 -9.40 15.33
CA ALA A 72 4.12 -8.06 14.83
C ALA A 72 3.07 -7.63 13.79
N PRO A 73 2.49 -6.42 13.91
CA PRO A 73 1.37 -6.00 13.08
C PRO A 73 1.79 -5.69 11.64
N ILE A 74 3.04 -5.27 11.42
CA ILE A 74 3.57 -4.87 10.11
C ILE A 74 4.95 -5.46 9.89
N ARG A 75 5.19 -5.89 8.64
CA ARG A 75 6.50 -6.32 8.13
C ARG A 75 6.87 -5.47 6.92
N ILE A 76 8.08 -4.95 6.94
CA ILE A 76 8.65 -4.13 5.85
C ILE A 76 9.98 -4.72 5.38
N ILE A 77 10.45 -4.32 4.19
CA ILE A 77 11.79 -4.67 3.70
C ILE A 77 12.75 -3.51 3.96
N ASN A 78 13.65 -3.65 4.92
CA ASN A 78 14.56 -2.58 5.28
C ASN A 78 15.58 -2.28 4.16
N LYS A 79 16.44 -1.27 4.38
CA LYS A 79 17.47 -0.84 3.40
C LYS A 79 18.52 -1.93 3.09
N GLU A 80 18.64 -2.95 3.94
CA GLU A 80 19.54 -4.10 3.76
C GLU A 80 18.83 -5.28 3.07
N ASN A 81 17.63 -5.05 2.53
CA ASN A 81 16.79 -6.06 1.89
C ASN A 81 16.36 -7.21 2.84
N ALA A 82 16.30 -6.93 4.15
CA ALA A 82 15.86 -7.86 5.17
C ALA A 82 14.44 -7.51 5.65
N ILE A 83 13.67 -8.55 6.01
CA ILE A 83 12.36 -8.36 6.66
C ILE A 83 12.60 -7.78 8.06
N GLN A 84 11.97 -6.64 8.31
CA GLN A 84 11.94 -5.97 9.60
C GLN A 84 10.49 -5.88 10.09
N GLU A 85 10.29 -6.23 11.36
CA GLU A 85 9.02 -6.05 12.06
C GLU A 85 8.94 -4.64 12.63
N VAL A 86 7.79 -4.00 12.45
CA VAL A 86 7.54 -2.63 12.91
C VAL A 86 6.15 -2.52 13.51
N GLU A 87 5.97 -1.51 14.35
CA GLU A 87 4.69 -1.19 14.97
C GLU A 87 3.69 -0.64 13.96
N GLU A 88 2.40 -0.69 14.31
CA GLU A 88 1.32 -0.26 13.43
C GLU A 88 1.36 1.23 13.05
N ASP A 89 2.01 2.05 13.87
CA ASP A 89 2.15 3.50 13.69
C ASP A 89 3.40 3.91 12.90
N TYR A 90 4.15 2.94 12.35
CA TYR A 90 5.40 3.19 11.63
C TYR A 90 5.28 4.26 10.52
N PHE A 91 4.12 4.35 9.86
CA PHE A 91 3.87 5.31 8.78
C PHE A 91 3.20 6.62 9.24
N ASP A 92 2.82 6.74 10.52
CA ASP A 92 2.08 7.90 11.04
C ASP A 92 2.87 9.20 10.88
N GLU A 93 4.18 9.20 11.18
CA GLU A 93 5.04 10.39 11.01
C GLU A 93 5.16 10.81 9.53
N SER A 94 5.23 9.85 8.61
CA SER A 94 5.25 10.14 7.17
C SER A 94 3.94 10.81 6.74
N ILE A 95 2.79 10.28 7.17
CA ILE A 95 1.47 10.90 6.94
C ILE A 95 1.41 12.31 7.52
N LEU A 96 1.89 12.50 8.76
CA LEU A 96 1.88 13.79 9.45
C LEU A 96 2.83 14.82 8.82
N SER A 97 3.89 14.37 8.14
CA SER A 97 4.83 15.23 7.42
C SER A 97 4.23 15.80 6.13
N ASN A 98 3.32 15.05 5.49
CA ASN A 98 2.60 15.46 4.29
C ASN A 98 1.29 16.21 4.58
N CYS A 99 0.89 16.31 5.85
CA CYS A 99 -0.19 17.16 6.30
C CYS A 99 0.27 18.63 6.46
N THR A 100 -0.65 19.57 6.21
CA THR A 100 -0.45 21.00 6.49
C THR A 100 -1.36 21.48 7.60
N ASN A 101 -1.16 22.72 8.07
CA ASN A 101 -2.09 23.38 9.00
C ASN A 101 -3.39 23.84 8.32
N GLU A 102 -3.46 23.77 6.98
CA GLU A 102 -4.65 23.97 6.18
C GLU A 102 -5.27 22.62 5.77
N PHE A 103 -6.58 22.62 5.53
CA PHE A 103 -7.29 21.41 5.11
C PHE A 103 -6.94 21.04 3.67
N ARG A 104 -6.49 19.79 3.50
CA ARG A 104 -6.16 19.20 2.19
C ARG A 104 -6.91 17.89 2.02
N ASN A 105 -7.27 17.58 0.77
CA ASN A 105 -7.95 16.33 0.46
C ASN A 105 -7.10 15.13 0.93
N VAL A 106 -7.71 14.17 1.63
CA VAL A 106 -6.96 13.03 2.20
C VAL A 106 -6.33 12.14 1.13
N ALA A 107 -6.97 11.97 -0.03
CA ALA A 107 -6.39 11.22 -1.15
C ALA A 107 -5.07 11.82 -1.61
N ARG A 108 -4.93 13.16 -1.55
CA ARG A 108 -3.69 13.84 -1.88
C ARG A 108 -2.60 13.58 -0.86
N VAL A 109 -2.91 13.65 0.44
CA VAL A 109 -1.93 13.35 1.51
C VAL A 109 -1.46 11.90 1.39
N ILE A 110 -2.37 10.95 1.21
CA ILE A 110 -2.02 9.53 1.02
C ILE A 110 -1.18 9.33 -0.24
N GLY A 111 -1.55 9.96 -1.36
CA GLY A 111 -0.78 9.90 -2.60
C GLY A 111 0.64 10.44 -2.45
N GLU A 112 0.82 11.55 -1.74
CA GLU A 112 2.13 12.12 -1.40
C GLU A 112 2.92 11.15 -0.48
N THR A 113 2.30 10.60 0.56
CA THR A 113 2.92 9.59 1.43
C THR A 113 3.33 8.32 0.68
N LEU A 114 2.55 7.86 -0.29
CA LEU A 114 2.90 6.74 -1.16
C LEU A 114 4.08 7.09 -2.07
N TYR A 115 4.10 8.30 -2.62
CA TYR A 115 5.18 8.78 -3.49
C TYR A 115 6.51 8.88 -2.75
N ASP A 116 6.51 9.41 -1.52
CA ASP A 116 7.71 9.54 -0.70
C ASP A 116 8.16 8.22 -0.07
N SER A 117 7.30 7.20 -0.10
CA SER A 117 7.57 5.89 0.47
C SER A 117 8.47 5.06 -0.44
N ASN A 118 9.51 4.48 0.15
CA ASN A 118 10.31 3.41 -0.46
C ASN A 118 9.67 2.04 -0.27
N PHE A 119 8.36 1.96 -0.03
CA PHE A 119 7.64 0.72 0.19
C PHE A 119 6.37 0.71 -0.63
N LEU A 120 6.03 -0.45 -1.19
CA LEU A 120 4.70 -0.69 -1.75
C LEU A 120 3.72 -0.84 -0.58
N ILE A 121 2.95 0.21 -0.32
CA ILE A 121 1.94 0.26 0.74
C ILE A 121 0.57 0.38 0.07
N GLY A 122 -0.43 -0.32 0.61
CA GLY A 122 -1.81 -0.12 0.18
C GLY A 122 -2.33 1.24 0.64
N ASP A 123 -2.95 2.00 -0.26
CA ASP A 123 -3.64 3.25 0.07
C ASP A 123 -4.70 3.07 1.17
N SER A 124 -5.39 1.94 1.16
CA SER A 124 -6.41 1.55 2.13
C SER A 124 -5.82 1.38 3.53
N PHE A 125 -4.59 0.88 3.63
CA PHE A 125 -3.89 0.78 4.92
C PHE A 125 -3.54 2.19 5.45
N LEU A 126 -2.97 3.05 4.62
CA LEU A 126 -2.68 4.45 5.01
C LEU A 126 -3.96 5.22 5.37
N HIS A 127 -5.07 4.92 4.69
CA HIS A 127 -6.37 5.48 5.03
C HIS A 127 -6.81 5.10 6.46
N ILE A 128 -6.67 3.83 6.83
CA ILE A 128 -6.98 3.37 8.19
C ILE A 128 -6.09 4.09 9.21
N ARG A 129 -4.80 4.30 8.91
CA ARG A 129 -3.89 5.08 9.78
C ARG A 129 -4.33 6.54 9.91
N VAL A 130 -4.79 7.18 8.83
CA VAL A 130 -5.36 8.54 8.90
C VAL A 130 -6.60 8.58 9.82
N ILE A 131 -7.49 7.60 9.70
CA ILE A 131 -8.68 7.47 10.56
C ILE A 131 -8.27 7.36 12.03
N ASP A 132 -7.27 6.54 12.36
CA ASP A 132 -6.71 6.43 13.72
C ASP A 132 -6.12 7.77 14.21
N LEU A 133 -5.34 8.46 13.38
CA LEU A 133 -4.77 9.77 13.70
C LEU A 133 -5.85 10.85 13.97
N ILE A 134 -6.98 10.80 13.27
CA ILE A 134 -8.14 11.67 13.55
C ILE A 134 -8.76 11.30 14.91
N ALA A 135 -8.97 10.00 15.17
CA ALA A 135 -9.51 9.53 16.45
C ALA A 135 -8.63 9.93 17.65
N ARG A 136 -7.30 9.85 17.48
CA ARG A 136 -6.28 10.27 18.46
C ARG A 136 -6.06 11.79 18.52
N LYS A 137 -6.84 12.58 17.77
CA LYS A 137 -6.75 14.05 17.72
C LYS A 137 -5.36 14.57 17.33
N LYS A 138 -4.66 13.84 16.46
CA LYS A 138 -3.44 14.31 15.77
C LYS A 138 -3.78 15.02 14.46
N LEU A 139 -4.94 14.69 13.89
CA LEU A 139 -5.51 15.32 12.71
C LEU A 139 -6.93 15.82 13.00
N SER A 140 -7.31 16.89 12.32
CA SER A 140 -8.70 17.34 12.21
C SER A 140 -9.21 17.01 10.82
N ALA A 141 -10.46 16.55 10.73
CA ALA A 141 -11.14 16.27 9.48
C ALA A 141 -12.30 17.24 9.25
N GLN A 142 -12.64 17.49 7.99
CA GLN A 142 -13.86 18.16 7.57
C GLN A 142 -14.40 17.53 6.29
N GLU A 143 -15.72 17.54 6.11
CA GLU A 143 -16.35 17.05 4.89
C GLU A 143 -15.95 17.89 3.67
N ASN A 144 -15.90 17.25 2.52
CA ASN A 144 -15.70 17.91 1.24
C ASN A 144 -17.05 18.10 0.56
N GLU A 145 -17.65 19.29 0.72
CA GLU A 145 -19.01 19.62 0.28
C GLU A 145 -19.30 19.23 -1.18
N LYS A 146 -18.30 19.37 -2.05
CA LYS A 146 -18.40 19.05 -3.48
C LYS A 146 -18.72 17.58 -3.74
N PHE A 147 -18.18 16.66 -2.92
CA PHE A 147 -18.40 15.22 -3.07
C PHE A 147 -19.59 14.72 -2.24
N THR A 148 -19.93 15.39 -1.12
CA THR A 148 -21.12 15.06 -0.33
C THR A 148 -22.41 15.15 -1.17
N GLN A 149 -22.48 16.09 -2.13
CA GLN A 149 -23.61 16.23 -3.05
C GLN A 149 -23.70 15.11 -4.11
N GLU A 150 -22.55 14.63 -4.61
CA GLU A 150 -22.49 13.49 -5.56
C GLU A 150 -22.91 12.18 -4.89
N ILE A 151 -22.59 11.99 -3.60
CA ILE A 151 -23.06 10.82 -2.85
C ILE A 151 -24.56 10.90 -2.61
N ALA A 152 -25.09 12.06 -2.20
CA ALA A 152 -26.52 12.22 -1.94
C ALA A 152 -27.40 11.90 -3.17
N THR A 153 -26.82 11.97 -4.37
CA THR A 153 -27.47 11.61 -5.63
C THR A 153 -27.19 10.17 -6.07
N SER A 154 -26.16 9.51 -5.51
CA SER A 154 -25.88 8.09 -5.70
C SER A 154 -26.53 7.25 -4.59
N ASN A 155 -27.28 6.19 -4.90
CA ASN A 155 -27.89 5.30 -3.90
C ASN A 155 -26.86 4.41 -3.14
N LEU A 156 -25.66 4.91 -2.86
CA LEU A 156 -24.65 4.25 -2.03
C LEU A 156 -25.20 4.15 -0.60
N SER A 157 -25.68 2.95 -0.25
CA SER A 157 -26.43 2.71 0.98
C SER A 157 -25.66 3.12 2.23
N ASP A 158 -26.35 3.81 3.14
CA ASP A 158 -25.86 4.30 4.45
C ASP A 158 -25.22 3.25 5.38
N LYS A 159 -25.29 1.95 5.03
CA LYS A 159 -24.94 0.84 5.91
C LYS A 159 -23.45 0.71 6.24
N ASN A 160 -22.56 1.37 5.50
CA ASN A 160 -21.09 1.30 5.68
C ASN A 160 -20.45 2.68 5.96
N LYS A 161 -21.21 3.65 6.46
CA LYS A 161 -20.68 4.97 6.84
C LYS A 161 -19.85 4.88 8.12
N ILE A 162 -18.60 5.33 8.07
CA ILE A 162 -17.72 5.52 9.22
C ILE A 162 -17.70 7.01 9.51
N VAL A 163 -18.16 7.41 10.69
CA VAL A 163 -18.22 8.82 11.10
C VAL A 163 -17.34 9.03 12.32
N ILE A 164 -16.34 9.91 12.21
CA ILE A 164 -15.46 10.30 13.31
C ILE A 164 -15.59 11.80 13.54
N ASN A 165 -15.89 12.19 14.78
CA ASN A 165 -16.08 13.59 15.17
C ASN A 165 -17.10 14.34 14.27
N GLY A 166 -18.13 13.63 13.80
CA GLY A 166 -19.17 14.18 12.93
C GLY A 166 -18.81 14.25 11.44
N VAL A 167 -17.68 13.70 11.01
CA VAL A 167 -17.23 13.70 9.60
C VAL A 167 -17.28 12.29 9.03
N ASN A 168 -17.90 12.11 7.86
CA ASN A 168 -17.85 10.84 7.13
C ASN A 168 -16.45 10.60 6.52
N VAL A 169 -15.77 9.57 7.01
CA VAL A 169 -14.41 9.18 6.62
C VAL A 169 -14.37 7.85 5.85
N THR A 170 -15.51 7.37 5.32
CA THR A 170 -15.55 6.09 4.61
C THR A 170 -14.69 6.08 3.36
N GLU A 171 -14.63 7.18 2.61
CA GLU A 171 -13.80 7.25 1.41
C GLU A 171 -12.94 8.49 1.32
N LEU A 172 -11.79 8.28 0.66
CA LEU A 172 -10.73 9.27 0.46
C LEU A 172 -11.17 10.54 -0.25
N ARG A 173 -12.26 10.50 -1.01
CA ARG A 173 -12.75 11.66 -1.77
C ARG A 173 -13.60 12.59 -0.91
N PHE A 174 -14.13 12.10 0.22
CA PHE A 174 -15.24 12.73 0.91
C PHE A 174 -14.85 13.68 2.03
N PHE A 175 -13.56 13.72 2.40
CA PHE A 175 -13.10 14.59 3.46
C PHE A 175 -11.70 15.15 3.20
N SER A 176 -11.41 16.23 3.90
CA SER A 176 -10.10 16.85 3.96
C SER A 176 -9.56 16.77 5.38
N ILE A 177 -8.25 16.73 5.52
CA ILE A 177 -7.55 16.66 6.80
C ILE A 177 -6.56 17.82 6.95
N LYS A 178 -6.30 18.20 8.20
CA LYS A 178 -5.20 19.09 8.57
C LYS A 178 -4.53 18.62 9.85
N LYS A 179 -3.28 19.02 10.03
CA LYS A 179 -2.50 18.79 11.25
C LYS A 179 -3.04 19.65 12.41
N LEU A 180 -3.07 19.07 13.61
CA LEU A 180 -3.41 19.74 14.86
C LEU A 180 -2.15 20.17 15.63
#